data_AF-A0AAU8IFE3-F1
#
_entry.id   AF-A0AAU8IFE3-F1
#
_cell.length_a   1.000
_cell.length_b   1.000
_cell.length_c   1.000
_cell.angle_alpha   90.00
_cell.angle_beta   90.00
_cell.angle_gamma   90.00
#
_symmetry.space_group_name_H-M   'P 1'
#
loop_
_entity.id
_entity.type
_entity.pdbx_description
1 polymer ?
#
loop_
_entity_poly.entity_id
_entity_poly.type
_entity_poly.pdbx_seq_one_letter_code
_entity_poly.pdbx_strand_id
1 'polypeptide(L)' 'MSARLALGALIIQQRQGTTDWETVLQITENPYMQYFLGLPGERNRPFITR' A
#
# COMPACT_ATOMS: atom_id res chain seq x y z
N MET A 1 10.07 12.11 0.72
CA MET A 1 9.41 10.83 1.09
C MET A 1 9.36 10.76 2.62
N SER A 2 8.19 10.50 3.22
CA SER A 2 8.09 10.47 4.69
C SER A 2 8.66 9.17 5.25
N ALA A 3 9.28 9.22 6.43
CA ALA A 3 9.78 8.01 7.11
C ALA A 3 8.64 7.01 7.39
N ARG A 4 7.42 7.51 7.66
CA ARG A 4 6.21 6.71 7.86
C ARG A 4 5.85 5.88 6.62
N LEU A 5 5.92 6.46 5.42
CA LEU A 5 5.59 5.77 4.18
C LEU A 5 6.59 4.63 3.90
N ALA A 6 7.89 4.93 3.99
CA ALA A 6 8.93 3.94 3.71
C ALA A 6 8.92 2.79 4.72
N LEU A 7 8.91 3.11 6.01
CA LEU A 7 8.88 2.11 7.07
C LEU A 7 7.58 1.30 7.07
N GLY A 8 6.44 1.98 6.88
CA GLY A 8 5.16 1.32 6.84
C GLY A 8 5.01 0.38 5.65
N ALA A 9 5.50 0.75 4.47
CA ALA A 9 5.49 -0.12 3.30
C ALA A 9 6.37 -1.35 3.52
N LEU A 10 7.56 -1.18 4.11
CA LEU A 10 8.44 -2.28 4.47
C LEU A 10 7.80 -3.24 5.49
N ILE A 11 7.10 -2.71 6.50
CA ILE A 11 6.36 -3.53 7.47
C ILE A 11 5.28 -4.35 6.76
N ILE A 12 4.48 -3.73 5.90
CA ILE A 12 3.41 -4.41 5.14
C ILE A 12 4.00 -5.54 4.28
N GLN A 13 5.09 -5.25 3.57
CA GLN A 13 5.80 -6.20 2.73
C GLN A 13 6.30 -7.41 3.53
N GLN A 14 7.01 -7.16 4.63
CA GLN A 14 7.57 -8.22 5.47
C GLN A 14 6.49 -9.07 6.14
N ARG A 15 5.35 -8.48 6.51
CA ARG A 15 4.25 -9.23 7.12
C ARG A 15 3.48 -10.08 6.12
N GLN A 16 3.39 -9.67 4.87
CA GLN A 16 2.65 -10.39 3.84
C GLN A 16 3.54 -11.29 2.98
N GLY A 17 4.86 -11.14 3.05
CA GLY A 17 5.80 -11.92 2.25
C GLY A 17 5.68 -11.64 0.75
N THR A 18 5.24 -10.44 0.39
CA THR A 18 4.97 -10.04 -0.99
C THR A 18 6.16 -9.34 -1.64
N THR A 19 6.20 -9.35 -2.97
CA THR A 19 7.16 -8.54 -3.73
C THR A 19 6.83 -7.04 -3.60
N ASP A 20 7.76 -6.18 -3.99
CA ASP A 20 7.55 -4.72 -3.99
C ASP A 20 6.30 -4.34 -4.81
N TRP A 21 6.13 -4.94 -6.00
CA TRP A 21 4.98 -4.68 -6.87
C TRP A 21 3.66 -5.13 -6.28
N GLU A 22 3.61 -6.34 -5.71
CA GLU A 22 2.43 -6.86 -5.04
C GLU A 22 2.10 -6.03 -3.80
N THR A 23 3.10 -5.58 -3.05
CA THR A 23 2.92 -4.68 -1.90
C THR A 23 2.28 -3.37 -2.33
N VAL A 24 2.74 -2.77 -3.43
CA VAL A 24 2.15 -1.54 -3.98
C VAL A 24 0.70 -1.77 -4.42
N LEU A 25 0.41 -2.89 -5.07
CA LEU A 25 -0.96 -3.27 -5.46
C LEU A 25 -1.86 -3.42 -4.23
N GLN A 26 -1.43 -4.15 -3.22
CA GLN A 26 -2.22 -4.34 -1.98
C GLN A 26 -2.44 -3.04 -1.22
N ILE A 27 -1.41 -2.19 -1.10
CA ILE A 27 -1.54 -0.85 -0.51
C ILE A 27 -2.57 -0.04 -1.29
N THR A 28 -2.52 -0.12 -2.61
CA THR A 28 -3.44 0.60 -3.50
C THR A 28 -4.88 0.09 -3.37
N GLU A 29 -5.08 -1.20 -3.21
CA GLU A 29 -6.43 -1.81 -3.13
C GLU A 29 -7.05 -1.69 -1.73
N ASN A 30 -6.23 -1.51 -0.69
CA ASN A 30 -6.68 -1.50 0.70
C ASN A 30 -6.62 -0.10 1.33
N PRO A 31 -7.76 0.60 1.50
CA PRO A 31 -7.81 1.92 2.13
C PRO A 31 -7.23 1.96 3.55
N TYR A 32 -7.27 0.85 4.30
CA TYR A 32 -6.66 0.77 5.62
C TYR A 32 -5.14 0.83 5.54
N MET A 33 -4.53 0.19 4.54
CA MET A 33 -3.08 0.26 4.32
C MET A 33 -2.67 1.67 3.90
N GLN A 34 -3.45 2.33 3.04
CA GLN A 34 -3.21 3.72 2.67
C GLN A 34 -3.28 4.65 3.89
N TYR A 35 -4.32 4.51 4.72
CA TYR A 35 -4.46 5.28 5.96
C TYR A 35 -3.31 5.02 6.94
N PHE A 36 -2.90 3.75 7.09
CA PHE A 36 -1.75 3.37 7.92
C PHE A 36 -0.47 4.10 7.47
N LEU A 37 -0.26 4.20 6.15
CA LEU A 37 0.88 4.93 5.56
C LEU A 37 0.73 6.46 5.61
N GLY A 38 -0.44 6.98 6.00
CA GLY A 38 -0.73 8.41 6.01
C GLY A 38 -0.98 8.97 4.60
N LEU A 39 -1.38 8.12 3.65
CA LEU A 39 -1.80 8.52 2.32
C LEU A 39 -3.25 9.02 2.37
N PRO A 40 -3.61 10.06 1.58
CA PRO A 40 -4.99 10.46 1.39
C PRO A 40 -5.68 9.31 0.64
N GLY A 41 -6.42 8.47 1.37
CA GLY A 41 -6.98 7.22 0.82
C GLY A 41 -7.69 7.45 -0.52
N GLU A 42 -7.15 6.90 -1.60
CA GLU A 42 -7.80 6.90 -2.90
C GLU A 42 -8.84 5.78 -2.91
N ARG A 43 -10.10 6.16 -2.69
CA ARG A 43 -11.25 5.24 -2.71
C ARG A 43 -11.60 4.74 -4.12
N ASN A 44 -11.02 5.33 -5.16
CA ASN A 44 -11.51 5.24 -6.53
C ASN A 44 -10.39 4.92 -7.53
N ARG A 45 -9.66 3.82 -7.31
CA ARG A 45 -8.92 3.22 -8.42
C ARG A 45 -9.88 2.33 -9.20
N PRO A 46 -10.16 2.61 -10.49
CA PRO A 46 -10.86 1.65 -11.31
C PRO A 46 -10.05 0.35 -11.30
N PHE A 47 -10.71 -0.78 -11.10
CA PHE A 47 -10.11 -2.09 -11.30
C PHE A 47 -9.58 -2.14 -12.72
N ILE A 48 -8.28 -1.92 -12.92
CA ILE A 48 -7.65 -2.15 -14.22
C ILE A 48 -7.54 -3.66 -14.31
N THR A 49 -8.53 -4.27 -14.95
CA THR A 49 -8.55 -5.69 -15.30
C THR A 49 -7.22 -6.06 -15.97
N ARG A 50 -6.48 -6.97 -15.33
CA ARG A 50 -5.47 -7.79 -16.01
C ARG A 50 -6.16 -8.80 -16.91
#